data_AF-A0A936IWA1-F1
#
_entry.id   AF-A0A936IWA1-F1
#
_cell.length_a   1.000
_cell.length_b   1.000
_cell.length_c   1.000
_cell.angle_alpha   90.00
_cell.angle_beta   90.00
_cell.angle_gamma   90.00
#
_symmetry.space_group_name_H-M   'P 1'
#
loop_
_entity.id
_entity.type
_entity.pdbx_description
1 polymer ?
#
loop_
_entity_poly.entity_id
_entity_poly.type
_entity_poly.pdbx_seq_one_letter_code
_entity_poly.pdbx_strand_id
1 'polypeptide(L)'
;MEYAVGIILGIAVGIFSTVVGLDRDRALYPAILVVIASYYGLYAVLGGSNTAIVLETLVGLLFVAVAAVGFRVDLWIVAAGTVGHGIFDIFHHLIIENPGLPTWWPMFCMSIDITLGVYMAWLLWSKRVRVKPF
;
A
#
# COMPACT_ATOMS: atom_id res chain seq x y z
N MET A 1 -11.99 -0.22 -15.77
CA MET A 1 -12.53 0.85 -14.89
C MET A 1 -11.75 0.97 -13.60
N GLU A 2 -11.28 -0.15 -13.05
CA GLU A 2 -10.40 -0.31 -11.91
C GLU A 2 -9.25 0.71 -11.83
N TYR A 3 -8.49 0.91 -12.92
CA TYR A 3 -7.39 1.89 -12.96
C TYR A 3 -7.85 3.33 -12.69
N ALA A 4 -8.91 3.77 -13.39
CA ALA A 4 -9.40 5.13 -13.26
C ALA A 4 -9.97 5.36 -11.87
N VAL A 5 -10.71 4.39 -11.33
CA VAL A 5 -11.27 4.45 -9.98
C VAL A 5 -10.16 4.51 -8.93
N GLY A 6 -9.13 3.65 -9.02
CA GLY A 6 -8.04 3.66 -8.06
C GLY A 6 -7.16 4.91 -8.14
N ILE A 7 -6.89 5.45 -9.34
CA ILE A 7 -6.19 6.74 -9.49
C ILE A 7 -7.01 7.88 -8.89
N ILE A 8 -8.31 7.99 -9.23
CA ILE A 8 -9.18 9.05 -8.71
C ILE A 8 -9.26 8.98 -7.19
N LEU A 9 -9.46 7.77 -6.62
CA LEU A 9 -9.51 7.58 -5.18
C LEU A 9 -8.15 7.85 -4.52
N GLY A 10 -7.03 7.44 -5.12
CA GLY A 10 -5.70 7.72 -4.60
C GLY A 10 -5.42 9.23 -4.53
N ILE A 11 -5.77 9.97 -5.58
CA ILE A 11 -5.67 11.44 -5.59
C ILE A 11 -6.60 12.04 -4.54
N ALA A 12 -7.86 11.60 -4.48
CA ALA A 12 -8.84 12.12 -3.52
C ALA A 12 -8.40 11.87 -2.08
N VAL A 13 -7.90 10.68 -1.74
CA VAL A 13 -7.39 10.31 -0.41
C VAL A 13 -6.13 11.12 -0.08
N GLY A 14 -5.21 11.29 -1.03
CA GLY A 14 -4.02 12.11 -0.84
C GLY A 14 -4.38 13.58 -0.53
N ILE A 15 -5.18 14.20 -1.40
CA ILE A 15 -5.65 15.59 -1.21
C ILE A 15 -6.42 15.74 0.09
N PHE A 16 -7.36 14.83 0.38
CA PHE A 16 -8.13 14.84 1.63
C PHE A 16 -7.20 14.79 2.85
N SER A 17 -6.23 13.88 2.85
CA SER A 17 -5.27 13.72 3.94
C SER A 17 -4.47 15.00 4.19
N THR A 18 -4.03 15.67 3.13
CA THR A 18 -3.30 16.95 3.24
C THR A 18 -4.20 18.12 3.64
N VAL A 19 -5.43 18.20 3.13
CA VAL A 19 -6.38 19.28 3.46
C VAL A 19 -6.81 19.20 4.92
N VAL A 20 -7.10 18.00 5.42
CA VAL A 20 -7.49 17.77 6.83
C VAL A 20 -6.27 17.76 7.76
N GLY A 21 -5.07 17.54 7.21
CA GLY A 21 -3.80 17.54 7.95
C GLY A 21 -3.47 16.21 8.63
N LEU A 22 -4.04 15.09 8.15
CA LEU A 22 -3.71 13.74 8.63
C LEU A 22 -2.26 13.36 8.31
N ASP A 23 -1.75 13.83 7.18
CA ASP A 23 -0.39 13.58 6.70
C ASP A 23 0.71 14.23 7.57
N ARG A 24 0.32 15.13 8.49
CA ARG A 24 1.22 15.68 9.53
C ARG A 24 1.70 14.60 10.49
N ASP A 25 0.90 13.55 10.70
CA ASP A 25 1.33 12.39 11.45
C ASP A 25 2.12 11.44 10.54
N ARG A 26 3.38 11.17 10.93
CA ARG A 26 4.27 10.25 10.22
C ARG A 26 3.72 8.83 10.14
N ALA A 27 2.77 8.46 11.00
CA ALA A 27 2.18 7.12 11.05
C ALA A 27 1.12 6.87 9.96
N LEU A 28 0.57 7.89 9.30
CA LEU A 28 -0.51 7.73 8.33
C LEU A 28 -0.14 6.77 7.19
N TYR A 29 0.91 7.07 6.44
CA TYR A 29 1.31 6.27 5.28
C TYR A 29 1.84 4.87 5.64
N PRO A 30 2.62 4.68 6.72
CA PRO A 30 2.93 3.33 7.21
C PRO A 30 1.67 2.52 7.53
N ALA A 31 0.66 3.13 8.17
CA ALA A 31 -0.59 2.44 8.47
C ALA A 31 -1.35 2.07 7.19
N ILE A 32 -1.38 2.96 6.18
CA ILE A 32 -1.94 2.65 4.86
C ILE A 32 -1.25 1.43 4.25
N LEU A 33 0.10 1.39 4.25
CA LEU A 33 0.87 0.26 3.71
C LEU A 33 0.54 -1.07 4.40
N VAL A 34 0.33 -1.06 5.72
CA VAL A 34 -0.10 -2.26 6.47
C VAL A 34 -1.51 -2.68 6.06
N VAL A 35 -2.44 -1.72 5.94
CA VAL A 35 -3.84 -2.00 5.60
C VAL A 35 -3.96 -2.59 4.19
N ILE A 36 -3.35 -1.98 3.18
CA ILE A 36 -3.43 -2.46 1.79
C ILE A 36 -2.90 -3.90 1.66
N ALA A 37 -1.77 -4.20 2.31
CA ALA A 37 -1.18 -5.54 2.31
C ALA A 37 -2.09 -6.56 3.04
N SER A 38 -2.75 -6.15 4.12
CA SER A 38 -3.64 -7.04 4.89
C SER A 38 -4.85 -7.53 4.09
N TYR A 39 -5.31 -6.79 3.07
CA TYR A 39 -6.47 -7.18 2.28
C TYR A 39 -6.24 -8.46 1.49
N TYR A 40 -5.01 -8.72 1.05
CA TYR A 40 -4.65 -9.96 0.37
C TYR A 40 -4.81 -11.19 1.27
N GLY A 41 -4.41 -11.06 2.54
CA GLY A 41 -4.67 -12.07 3.56
C GLY A 41 -6.17 -12.28 3.82
N LEU A 42 -6.96 -11.20 3.85
CA LEU A 42 -8.43 -11.29 3.95
C LEU A 42 -9.01 -12.10 2.78
N TYR A 43 -8.62 -11.79 1.54
CA TYR A 43 -9.09 -12.55 0.38
C TYR A 43 -8.66 -14.00 0.41
N ALA A 44 -7.45 -14.31 0.87
CA ALA A 44 -7.02 -15.70 1.01
C ALA A 44 -7.89 -16.48 2.01
N VAL A 45 -8.27 -15.84 3.13
CA VAL A 45 -9.22 -16.42 4.10
C VAL A 45 -10.59 -16.64 3.46
N LEU A 46 -11.12 -15.64 2.75
CA LEU A 46 -12.42 -15.75 2.06
C LEU A 46 -12.41 -16.82 0.96
N GLY A 47 -11.28 -17.00 0.28
CA GLY A 47 -11.08 -18.02 -0.75
C GLY A 47 -10.85 -19.43 -0.19
N GLY A 48 -10.67 -19.59 1.13
CA GLY A 48 -10.50 -20.88 1.78
C GLY A 48 -9.21 -21.65 1.40
N SER A 49 -8.21 -20.98 0.83
CA SER A 49 -6.95 -21.61 0.41
C SER A 49 -5.86 -21.45 1.47
N ASN A 50 -5.51 -22.55 2.14
CA ASN A 50 -4.43 -22.55 3.13
C ASN A 50 -3.08 -22.11 2.53
N THR A 51 -2.79 -22.54 1.29
CA THR A 51 -1.58 -22.13 0.58
C THR A 51 -1.56 -20.62 0.35
N ALA A 52 -2.67 -20.05 -0.13
CA ALA A 52 -2.78 -18.60 -0.29
C ALA A 52 -2.64 -17.88 1.05
N ILE A 53 -3.29 -18.36 2.12
CA ILE A 53 -3.19 -17.76 3.45
C ILE A 53 -1.73 -17.67 3.90
N VAL A 54 -0.96 -18.75 3.77
CA VAL A 54 0.46 -18.76 4.15
C VAL A 54 1.27 -17.77 3.29
N LEU A 55 1.14 -17.83 1.97
CA LEU A 55 1.93 -16.99 1.07
C LEU A 55 1.59 -15.50 1.21
N GLU A 56 0.31 -15.15 1.26
CA GLU A 56 -0.14 -13.77 1.45
C GLU A 56 0.24 -13.24 2.84
N THR A 57 0.24 -14.09 3.86
CA THR A 57 0.74 -13.71 5.19
C THR A 57 2.23 -13.41 5.17
N LEU A 58 3.05 -14.22 4.48
CA LEU A 58 4.50 -13.98 4.38
C LEU A 58 4.79 -12.68 3.64
N VAL A 59 4.10 -12.42 2.52
CA VAL A 59 4.23 -11.16 1.77
C VAL A 59 3.70 -9.97 2.59
N GLY A 60 2.56 -10.13 3.27
CA GLY A 60 2.01 -9.10 4.16
C GLY A 60 2.98 -8.74 5.29
N LEU A 61 3.63 -9.73 5.92
CA LEU A 61 4.64 -9.50 6.94
C LEU A 61 5.87 -8.75 6.41
N LEU A 62 6.26 -8.99 5.16
CA LEU A 62 7.32 -8.21 4.50
C LEU A 62 6.92 -6.73 4.41
N PHE A 63 5.71 -6.41 3.95
CA PHE A 63 5.25 -5.02 3.87
C PHE A 63 5.05 -4.37 5.26
N VAL A 64 4.61 -5.14 6.26
CA VAL A 64 4.58 -4.68 7.66
C VAL A 64 5.99 -4.33 8.16
N ALA A 65 6.98 -5.15 7.85
CA ALA A 65 8.37 -4.88 8.20
C ALA A 65 8.88 -3.61 7.50
N VAL A 66 8.58 -3.43 6.21
CA VAL A 66 8.90 -2.21 5.45
C VAL A 66 8.25 -0.97 6.08
N ALA A 67 6.97 -1.05 6.45
CA ALA A 67 6.25 0.03 7.12
C ALA A 67 6.89 0.37 8.49
N ALA A 68 7.21 -0.63 9.30
CA ALA A 68 7.80 -0.45 10.62
C ALA A 68 9.22 0.15 10.54
N VAL A 69 10.05 -0.35 9.63
CA VAL A 69 11.40 0.18 9.38
C VAL A 69 11.32 1.60 8.84
N GLY A 70 10.48 1.85 7.84
CA GLY A 70 10.35 3.18 7.25
C GLY A 70 9.82 4.23 8.24
N PHE A 71 8.87 3.87 9.11
CA PHE A 71 8.42 4.75 10.19
C PHE A 71 9.57 5.13 11.15
N ARG A 72 10.39 4.14 11.55
CA ARG A 72 11.49 4.34 12.50
C ARG A 72 12.73 5.01 11.91
N VAL A 73 12.99 4.84 10.62
CA VAL A 73 14.26 5.25 10.01
C VAL A 73 14.05 6.39 9.02
N ASP A 74 13.31 6.15 7.94
CA ASP A 74 13.13 7.09 6.83
C ASP A 74 11.84 6.79 6.06
N LEU A 75 10.95 7.78 5.96
CA LEU A 75 9.66 7.62 5.28
C LEU A 75 9.77 7.39 3.77
N TRP A 76 10.93 7.66 3.14
CA TRP A 76 11.16 7.24 1.76
C TRP A 76 11.07 5.72 1.58
N ILE A 77 11.39 4.95 2.61
CA ILE A 77 11.22 3.49 2.60
C ILE A 77 9.74 3.13 2.51
N VAL A 78 8.87 3.86 3.20
CA VAL A 78 7.42 3.64 3.11
C VAL A 78 6.88 4.08 1.75
N ALA A 79 7.31 5.22 1.22
CA ALA A 79 6.91 5.65 -0.13
C ALA A 79 7.31 4.61 -1.19
N ALA A 80 8.55 4.11 -1.12
CA ALA A 80 9.03 3.02 -1.98
C ALA A 80 8.28 1.71 -1.73
N GLY A 81 7.96 1.40 -0.47
CA GLY A 81 7.17 0.22 -0.08
C GLY A 81 5.76 0.23 -0.66
N THR A 82 5.06 1.37 -0.60
CA THR A 82 3.73 1.53 -1.18
C THR A 82 3.75 1.40 -2.70
N VAL A 83 4.71 2.05 -3.39
CA VAL A 83 4.88 1.83 -4.84
C VAL A 83 5.25 0.38 -5.14
N GLY A 84 6.11 -0.23 -4.32
CA GLY A 84 6.53 -1.62 -4.45
C GLY A 84 5.37 -2.60 -4.28
N HIS A 85 4.42 -2.31 -3.40
CA HIS A 85 3.18 -3.07 -3.28
C HIS A 85 2.35 -3.00 -4.57
N GLY A 86 2.17 -1.79 -5.12
CA GLY A 86 1.49 -1.66 -6.40
C GLY A 86 2.22 -2.34 -7.57
N ILE A 87 3.56 -2.41 -7.55
CA ILE A 87 4.31 -3.22 -8.53
C ILE A 87 4.08 -4.71 -8.30
N PHE A 88 4.06 -5.16 -7.04
CA PHE A 88 3.75 -6.55 -6.69
C PHE A 88 2.39 -6.98 -7.25
N ASP A 89 1.38 -6.11 -7.17
CA ASP A 89 0.04 -6.38 -7.72
C ASP A 89 0.04 -6.71 -9.23
N ILE A 90 0.94 -6.12 -10.01
CA ILE A 90 1.09 -6.41 -11.46
C ILE A 90 1.48 -7.88 -11.67
N PHE A 91 2.35 -8.39 -10.80
CA PHE A 91 2.89 -9.75 -10.88
C PHE A 91 2.20 -10.74 -9.96
N HIS A 92 1.22 -10.30 -9.15
CA HIS A 92 0.60 -11.10 -8.10
C HIS A 92 0.10 -12.45 -8.63
N HIS A 93 -0.63 -12.44 -9.74
CA HIS A 93 -1.18 -13.63 -10.39
C HIS A 93 -0.12 -14.65 -10.86
N LEU A 94 1.14 -14.23 -11.03
CA LEU A 94 2.26 -15.12 -11.38
C LEU A 94 2.94 -15.73 -10.16
N ILE A 95 2.72 -15.15 -8.97
CA ILE A 95 3.42 -15.49 -7.74
C ILE A 95 2.49 -16.28 -6.79
N ILE A 96 1.22 -15.88 -6.69
CA ILE A 96 0.25 -16.45 -5.73
C ILE A 96 -1.08 -16.67 -6.44
N GLU A 97 -1.54 -17.93 -6.44
CA GLU A 97 -2.92 -18.26 -6.81
C GLU A 97 -3.82 -18.09 -5.57
N ASN A 98 -4.69 -17.09 -5.60
CA ASN A 98 -5.58 -16.77 -4.49
C ASN A 98 -7.04 -16.74 -4.98
N PRO A 99 -7.82 -17.79 -4.71
CA PRO A 99 -9.17 -17.94 -5.27
C PRO A 99 -10.19 -16.95 -4.70
N GLY A 100 -9.87 -16.26 -3.59
CA GLY A 100 -10.76 -15.26 -3.01
C GLY A 100 -10.59 -13.86 -3.61
N LEU A 101 -9.53 -13.64 -4.40
CA LEU A 101 -9.24 -12.34 -5.01
C LEU A 101 -10.12 -12.09 -6.25
N PRO A 102 -10.91 -10.99 -6.27
CA PRO A 102 -11.59 -10.58 -7.49
C PRO A 102 -10.58 -10.26 -8.59
N THR A 103 -10.89 -10.60 -9.84
CA THR A 103 -9.96 -10.44 -10.99
C THR A 103 -9.54 -8.99 -11.25
N TRP A 104 -10.37 -8.02 -10.85
CA TRP A 104 -10.09 -6.58 -10.98
C TRP A 104 -9.31 -5.99 -9.81
N TRP A 105 -9.20 -6.71 -8.69
CA TRP A 105 -8.66 -6.18 -7.44
C TRP A 105 -7.18 -5.80 -7.54
N PRO A 106 -6.27 -6.63 -8.08
CA PRO A 106 -4.85 -6.28 -8.12
C PRO A 106 -4.60 -5.00 -8.92
N MET A 107 -5.25 -4.83 -10.07
CA MET A 107 -5.05 -3.64 -10.90
C MET A 107 -5.70 -2.38 -10.30
N PHE A 108 -6.78 -2.54 -9.52
CA PHE A 108 -7.33 -1.48 -8.69
C PHE A 108 -6.33 -1.08 -7.59
N CYS A 109 -5.85 -2.03 -6.80
CA CYS A 109 -4.90 -1.83 -5.69
C CYS A 109 -3.61 -1.17 -6.19
N MET A 110 -3.05 -1.69 -7.29
CA MET A 110 -1.88 -1.13 -7.96
C MET A 110 -2.04 0.35 -8.27
N SER A 111 -3.18 0.71 -8.85
CA SER A 111 -3.42 2.07 -9.30
C SER A 111 -3.57 3.05 -8.13
N ILE A 112 -4.20 2.64 -7.03
CA ILE A 112 -4.30 3.48 -5.82
C ILE A 112 -2.96 3.55 -5.08
N ASP A 113 -2.23 2.45 -4.99
CA ASP A 113 -0.97 2.34 -4.26
C ASP A 113 0.14 3.15 -4.92
N ILE A 114 0.30 3.03 -6.24
CA ILE A 114 1.28 3.84 -6.98
C ILE A 114 0.91 5.31 -6.87
N THR A 115 -0.37 5.67 -6.99
CA THR A 115 -0.82 7.06 -6.86
C THR A 115 -0.50 7.62 -5.47
N LEU A 116 -0.83 6.89 -4.40
CA LEU A 116 -0.56 7.31 -3.02
C LEU A 116 0.93 7.31 -2.69
N GLY A 117 1.69 6.34 -3.19
CA GLY A 117 3.15 6.27 -3.03
C GLY A 117 3.85 7.45 -3.71
N VAL A 118 3.44 7.81 -4.93
CA VAL A 118 3.93 9.00 -5.65
C VAL A 118 3.50 10.29 -4.95
N TYR A 119 2.26 10.37 -4.48
CA TYR A 119 1.77 11.52 -3.72
C TYR A 119 2.58 11.73 -2.43
N MET A 120 2.82 10.65 -1.68
CA MET A 120 3.66 10.66 -0.49
C MET A 120 5.09 11.08 -0.81
N ALA A 121 5.69 10.52 -1.87
CA ALA A 121 7.02 10.91 -2.33
C ALA A 121 7.11 12.41 -2.65
N TRP A 122 6.09 12.98 -3.28
CA TRP A 122 5.99 14.41 -3.54
C TRP A 122 5.91 15.24 -2.24
N LEU A 123 5.13 14.80 -1.25
CA LEU A 123 5.07 15.46 0.07
C LEU A 123 6.42 15.43 0.80
N LEU A 124 7.13 14.31 0.75
CA LEU A 124 8.47 14.17 1.34
C LEU A 124 9.47 15.08 0.64
N TRP A 125 9.48 15.09 -0.70
CA TRP A 125 10.35 15.93 -1.51
C TRP A 125 10.08 17.42 -1.28
N SER A 126 8.82 17.82 -1.16
CA SER A 126 8.40 19.19 -0.86
C SER A 126 8.54 19.58 0.62
N LYS A 127 9.09 18.69 1.46
CA LYS A 127 9.30 18.88 2.91
C LYS A 127 8.02 19.20 3.69
N ARG A 128 6.85 18.81 3.16
CA ARG A 128 5.55 18.97 3.84
C ARG A 128 5.33 17.92 4.93
N VAL A 129 6.01 16.78 4.82
CA VAL A 129 6.03 15.71 5.81
C VAL A 129 7.46 15.48 6.29
N ARG A 130 7.62 15.18 7.59
CA ARG A 130 8.95 14.96 8.18
C ARG A 130 9.49 13.58 7.81
N VAL A 131 10.59 13.58 7.06
CA VAL A 131 11.26 12.35 6.56
C VAL A 131 11.78 11.48 7.71
N LYS A 132 12.56 12.06 8.64
CA LYS A 132 13.22 11.37 9.76
C LYS A 132 12.50 11.61 11.10
N PRO A 133 12.68 10.76 12.12
CA PRO A 133 11.97 10.90 13.40
C PRO A 133 12.37 12.12 14.24
N PHE A 134 13.63 12.55 14.13
CA PHE A 134 14.24 13.63 14.91
C PHE A 134 14.65 14.78 14.01
#